data_AF-A0A7V9BZP3-F1
#
_entry.id   AF-A0A7V9BZP3-F1
#
_cell.length_a   1.000
_cell.length_b   1.000
_cell.length_c   1.000
_cell.angle_alpha   90.00
_cell.angle_beta   90.00
_cell.angle_gamma   90.00
#
_symmetry.space_group_name_H-M   'P 1'
#
loop_
_entity.id
_entity.type
_entity.pdbx_description
1 polymer ?
#
loop_
_entity_poly.entity_id
_entity_poly.type
_entity_poly.pdbx_seq_one_letter_code
_entity_poly.pdbx_strand_id
1 'polypeptide(L)'
;MPQLGETVTEGTITRWLKQVGERVETDEPLFEVSTDKVDSEVPAPSSGVVSEILVQEGETAAVGTRLAVLSDSDAPATGAPATGAPAEAAPAAPESP
;
A
#
# COMPACT_ATOMS: atom_id res chain seq x y z
N MET A 1 -34.29 13.07 -20.03
CA MET A 1 -33.72 11.71 -20.01
C MET A 1 -33.77 11.22 -18.56
N PRO A 2 -34.37 10.06 -18.28
CA PRO A 2 -34.72 9.61 -16.93
C PRO A 2 -33.49 9.22 -16.11
N GLN A 3 -33.52 9.53 -14.81
CA GLN A 3 -32.51 9.19 -13.80
C GLN A 3 -32.57 7.69 -13.48
N LEU A 4 -31.48 6.96 -13.68
CA LEU A 4 -31.38 5.56 -13.28
C LEU A 4 -29.99 5.26 -12.71
N GLY A 5 -29.96 4.85 -11.45
CA GLY A 5 -28.96 3.88 -10.96
C GLY A 5 -27.80 4.44 -10.14
N GLU A 6 -27.97 4.41 -8.82
CA GLU A 6 -26.91 4.10 -7.84
C GLU A 6 -25.72 5.07 -7.70
N THR A 7 -25.98 6.14 -6.95
CA THR A 7 -25.01 6.76 -6.05
C THR A 7 -24.51 5.72 -5.02
N VAL A 8 -23.44 5.00 -5.32
CA VAL A 8 -22.65 4.31 -4.28
C VAL A 8 -22.13 5.41 -3.34
N THR A 9 -22.76 5.55 -2.18
CA THR A 9 -22.52 6.69 -1.27
C THR A 9 -21.57 6.31 -0.14
N GLU A 10 -21.45 5.02 0.17
CA GLU A 10 -20.67 4.49 1.28
C GLU A 10 -20.29 3.03 1.04
N GLY A 11 -19.15 2.61 1.58
CA GLY A 11 -18.64 1.26 1.49
C GLY A 11 -17.93 0.86 2.78
N THR A 12 -18.01 -0.42 3.13
CA THR A 12 -17.37 -0.98 4.33
C THR A 12 -16.07 -1.66 3.94
N ILE A 13 -14.97 -1.29 4.60
CA ILE A 13 -13.67 -1.91 4.32
C ILE A 13 -13.72 -3.36 4.79
N THR A 14 -13.64 -4.32 3.89
CA THR A 14 -13.66 -5.75 4.25
C THR A 14 -12.29 -6.22 4.67
N ARG A 15 -11.23 -5.76 4.00
CA ARG A 15 -9.85 -5.99 4.43
C ARG A 15 -8.88 -4.97 3.88
N TRP A 16 -7.81 -4.76 4.63
CA TRP A 16 -6.63 -4.04 4.16
C TRP A 16 -5.62 -5.01 3.56
N LEU A 17 -5.08 -4.70 2.38
CA LEU A 17 -3.95 -5.42 1.80
C LEU A 17 -2.62 -4.74 2.14
N LYS A 18 -2.65 -3.43 2.38
CA LYS A 18 -1.50 -2.60 2.77
C LYS A 18 -1.67 -2.07 4.19
N GLN A 19 -0.57 -1.98 4.94
CA GLN A 19 -0.57 -1.41 6.29
C GLN A 19 0.19 -0.08 6.38
N VAL A 20 0.02 0.63 7.51
CA VAL A 20 0.79 1.85 7.81
C VAL A 20 2.29 1.54 7.77
N GLY A 21 3.03 2.33 7.00
CA GLY A 21 4.46 2.15 6.75
C GLY A 21 4.77 1.29 5.52
N GLU A 22 3.78 0.69 4.89
CA GLU A 22 3.97 -0.14 3.70
C GLU A 22 3.95 0.69 2.42
N ARG A 23 4.80 0.30 1.45
CA ARG A 23 4.86 0.91 0.13
C ARG A 23 3.83 0.28 -0.80
N VAL A 24 3.18 1.13 -1.58
CA VAL A 24 2.21 0.76 -2.62
C VAL A 24 2.56 1.46 -3.93
N GLU A 25 2.26 0.83 -5.04
CA GLU A 25 2.50 1.36 -6.39
C GLU A 25 1.21 1.83 -7.05
N THR A 26 1.33 2.73 -8.02
CA THR A 26 0.19 3.16 -8.85
C THR A 26 -0.42 1.93 -9.52
N ASP A 27 -1.75 1.84 -9.54
CA ASP A 27 -2.48 0.67 -10.08
C ASP A 27 -2.40 -0.59 -9.18
N GLU A 28 -1.79 -0.51 -7.98
CA GLU A 28 -1.73 -1.62 -7.03
C GLU A 28 -2.91 -1.58 -6.02
N PRO A 29 -3.58 -2.71 -5.74
CA PRO A 29 -4.71 -2.75 -4.81
C PRO A 29 -4.30 -2.45 -3.36
N LEU A 30 -4.95 -1.46 -2.75
CA LEU A 30 -4.70 -1.04 -1.36
C LEU A 30 -5.54 -1.82 -0.35
N PHE A 31 -6.85 -1.88 -0.60
CA PHE A 31 -7.86 -2.48 0.28
C PHE A 31 -9.08 -2.89 -0.54
N GLU A 32 -9.88 -3.79 0.04
CA GLU A 32 -11.16 -4.24 -0.51
C GLU A 32 -12.29 -3.53 0.24
N VAL A 33 -13.27 -3.03 -0.52
CA VAL A 33 -14.49 -2.42 0.03
C VAL A 33 -15.70 -3.21 -0.43
N SER A 34 -16.58 -3.56 0.51
CA SER A 34 -17.89 -4.13 0.23
C SER A 34 -18.93 -3.02 0.28
N THR A 35 -19.63 -2.83 -0.84
CA THR A 35 -20.82 -1.98 -0.92
C THR A 35 -22.07 -2.86 -0.86
N ASP A 36 -23.23 -2.28 -0.57
CA ASP A 36 -24.53 -2.97 -0.37
C ASP A 36 -24.85 -4.05 -1.43
N LYS A 37 -24.29 -3.92 -2.63
CA LYS A 37 -24.54 -4.81 -3.77
C LYS A 37 -23.34 -5.59 -4.27
N VAL A 38 -22.11 -5.07 -4.16
CA VAL A 38 -20.91 -5.67 -4.78
C VAL A 38 -19.65 -5.32 -3.98
N ASP A 39 -18.73 -6.27 -3.89
CA ASP A 39 -17.33 -6.02 -3.55
C ASP A 39 -16.57 -5.30 -4.68
N SER A 40 -15.72 -4.34 -4.30
CA SER A 40 -14.84 -3.63 -5.22
C SER A 40 -13.50 -3.40 -4.57
N GLU A 41 -12.43 -3.60 -5.33
CA GLU A 41 -11.07 -3.30 -4.92
C GLU A 41 -10.72 -1.84 -5.20
N VAL A 42 -10.03 -1.20 -4.27
CA VAL A 42 -9.58 0.19 -4.44
C VAL A 42 -8.09 0.21 -4.79
N PRO A 43 -7.74 0.48 -6.07
CA PRO A 43 -6.35 0.64 -6.48
C PRO A 43 -5.77 1.97 -5.99
N ALA A 44 -4.46 2.01 -5.78
CA ALA A 44 -3.78 3.24 -5.43
C ALA A 44 -3.76 4.23 -6.61
N PRO A 45 -4.15 5.49 -6.38
CA PRO A 45 -4.14 6.51 -7.42
C PRO A 45 -2.72 6.97 -7.80
N SER A 46 -1.73 6.73 -6.94
CA SER A 46 -0.32 7.07 -7.14
C SER A 46 0.56 6.20 -6.23
N SER A 47 1.83 6.01 -6.62
CA SER A 47 2.81 5.27 -5.84
C SER A 47 3.20 6.04 -4.58
N GLY A 48 3.26 5.40 -3.41
CA GLY A 48 3.54 6.07 -2.16
C GLY A 48 3.70 5.13 -0.97
N VAL A 49 3.74 5.69 0.24
CA VAL A 49 3.76 4.93 1.49
C VAL A 49 2.52 5.30 2.32
N VAL A 50 1.81 4.30 2.83
CA VAL A 50 0.66 4.51 3.72
C VAL A 50 1.17 5.15 5.02
N SER A 51 0.90 6.44 5.22
CA SER A 51 1.36 7.16 6.41
C SER A 51 0.46 6.97 7.61
N GLU A 52 -0.85 6.89 7.40
CA GLU A 52 -1.83 6.71 8.47
C GLU A 52 -3.13 6.14 7.90
N ILE A 53 -3.74 5.20 8.62
CA ILE A 53 -5.07 4.64 8.30
C ILE A 53 -6.06 5.23 9.32
N LEU A 54 -7.04 5.98 8.82
CA LEU A 54 -8.08 6.59 9.67
C LEU A 54 -9.27 5.65 9.88
N VAL A 55 -9.52 4.76 8.92
CA VAL A 55 -10.66 3.82 8.90
C VAL A 55 -10.11 2.39 8.85
N GLN A 56 -10.39 1.60 9.89
CA GLN A 56 -9.87 0.22 10.00
C GLN A 56 -10.70 -0.79 9.20
N GLU A 57 -10.22 -2.04 9.11
CA GLU A 57 -11.01 -3.13 8.55
C GLU A 57 -12.29 -3.34 9.37
N GLY A 58 -13.40 -3.61 8.67
CA GLY A 58 -14.73 -3.74 9.26
C GLY A 58 -15.45 -2.43 9.53
N GLU A 59 -14.84 -1.27 9.22
CA GLU A 59 -15.45 0.04 9.42
C GLU A 59 -16.07 0.58 8.12
N THR A 60 -17.20 1.27 8.25
CA THR A 60 -17.96 1.85 7.14
C THR A 60 -17.52 3.28 6.90
N ALA A 61 -17.22 3.62 5.64
CA ALA A 61 -16.83 4.96 5.26
C ALA A 61 -17.55 5.45 4.00
N ALA A 62 -17.85 6.74 3.97
CA ALA A 62 -18.52 7.38 2.83
C ALA A 62 -17.54 7.66 1.69
N VAL A 63 -18.02 7.56 0.45
CA VAL A 63 -17.24 7.87 -0.76
C VAL A 63 -16.80 9.34 -0.72
N GLY A 64 -15.52 9.59 -0.94
CA GLY A 64 -14.92 10.93 -0.85
C GLY A 64 -14.43 11.32 0.55
N THR A 65 -14.61 10.45 1.56
CA THR A 65 -14.00 10.61 2.88
C THR A 65 -12.53 10.19 2.84
N ARG A 66 -11.69 10.82 3.64
CA ARG A 66 -10.28 10.41 3.81
C ARG A 66 -10.21 9.09 4.60
N LEU A 67 -9.88 8.00 3.90
CA LEU A 67 -9.72 6.67 4.50
C LEU A 67 -8.32 6.46 5.07
N ALA A 68 -7.31 6.91 4.32
CA ALA A 68 -5.91 6.86 4.69
C ALA A 68 -5.15 8.03 4.05
N VAL A 69 -4.00 8.35 4.61
CA VAL A 69 -3.07 9.32 4.06
C VAL A 69 -1.93 8.55 3.40
N LEU A 70 -1.79 8.72 2.08
CA LEU A 70 -0.61 8.26 1.36
C LEU A 70 0.38 9.42 1.28
N SER A 71 1.62 9.18 1.66
CA SER A 71 2.70 10.12 1.38
C SER A 71 3.34 9.74 0.05
N ASP A 72 3.26 10.66 -0.91
CA ASP A 72 4.16 10.71 -2.07
C ASP A 72 5.52 11.15 -1.55
N SER A 73 6.18 10.21 -0.89
CA SER A 73 7.55 10.39 -0.49
C SER A 73 8.33 9.39 -1.31
N ASP A 74 8.99 9.92 -2.33
CA ASP A 74 10.36 9.56 -2.70
C ASP A 74 11.33 9.79 -1.52
N ALA A 75 10.88 9.61 -0.27
CA ALA A 75 11.76 9.44 0.86
C ALA A 75 11.94 7.92 0.97
N PRO A 76 13.17 7.42 0.83
CA PRO A 76 13.43 6.00 1.01
C PRO A 76 12.87 5.62 2.39
N ALA A 77 11.98 4.64 2.42
CA ALA A 77 11.72 3.89 3.63
C ALA A 77 13.09 3.50 4.18
N THR A 78 13.50 4.17 5.26
CA THR A 78 14.71 3.83 5.98
C THR A 78 14.43 2.48 6.61
N GLY A 79 14.77 1.42 5.87
CA GLY A 79 14.34 0.06 6.14
C GLY A 79 15.17 -0.98 5.43
N ALA A 80 16.47 -0.72 5.23
CA ALA A 80 17.57 -1.67 5.37
C ALA A 80 18.83 -1.05 4.73
N PRO A 81 19.94 -0.83 5.47
CA PRO A 81 21.21 -0.78 4.80
C PRO A 81 21.39 -2.13 4.10
N ALA A 82 21.34 -2.12 2.77
CA ALA A 82 22.09 -3.08 1.97
C ALA A 82 23.60 -2.80 2.18
N THR A 83 24.06 -2.89 3.43
CA THR A 83 25.47 -3.04 3.78
C THR A 83 25.70 -4.54 3.87
N GLY A 84 26.12 -5.10 2.75
CA GLY A 84 26.42 -6.51 2.63
C GLY A 84 27.06 -6.92 1.31
N ALA A 85 27.49 -5.96 0.47
CA ALA A 85 28.63 -6.20 -0.40
C ALA A 85 29.85 -5.63 0.32
N PRO A 86 30.84 -6.48 0.62
CA PRO A 86 32.09 -6.31 -0.08
C PRO A 86 32.26 -7.42 -1.11
N ALA A 87 32.37 -7.00 -2.36
CA ALA A 87 33.26 -7.71 -3.26
C ALA A 87 34.68 -7.68 -2.64
N GLU A 88 35.42 -8.76 -2.91
CA GLU A 88 36.88 -8.81 -2.93
C GLU A 88 37.61 -9.02 -1.59
N ALA A 89 38.01 -10.26 -1.35
CA ALA A 89 39.35 -10.61 -0.88
C ALA A 89 39.58 -12.13 -1.01
N ALA A 90 39.82 -12.60 -2.24
CA ALA A 90 40.79 -13.67 -2.40
C ALA A 90 42.16 -13.04 -2.16
N PRO A 91 42.90 -13.54 -1.17
CA PRO A 91 44.23 -14.02 -1.51
C PRO A 91 44.38 -15.43 -0.97
N ALA A 92 44.35 -16.40 -1.90
CA ALA A 92 45.03 -17.66 -1.69
C ALA A 92 46.53 -17.33 -1.57
N ALA A 93 46.97 -17.10 -0.34
CA ALA A 93 48.38 -17.10 0.03
C ALA A 93 48.84 -18.55 0.26
N PRO A 94 50.12 -18.82 0.02
CA PRO A 94 50.61 -20.03 -0.64
C PRO A 94 50.75 -21.24 0.28
N GLU A 95 50.68 -22.40 -0.33
CA GLU A 95 50.97 -23.70 0.28
C GLU A 95 52.38 -23.73 0.88
N SER A 96 52.46 -24.32 2.08
CA SER A 96 53.66 -24.82 2.75
C SER A 96 53.20 -25.88 3.75
N PRO A 97 54.04 -26.79 4.24
CA PRO A 97 55.36 -27.26 3.78
C PRO A 97 55.34 -28.69 3.18
#